data_AF-A0A804KFQ2-F1
#
_entry.id   AF-A0A804KFQ2-F1
#
_cell.length_a   1.000
_cell.length_b   1.000
_cell.length_c   1.000
_cell.angle_alpha   90.00
_cell.angle_beta   90.00
_cell.angle_gamma   90.00
#
_symmetry.space_group_name_H-M   'P 1'
#
loop_
_entity.id
_entity.type
_entity.pdbx_description
1 polymer ?
#
loop_
_entity_poly.entity_id
_entity_poly.type
_entity_poly.pdbx_seq_one_letter_code
_entity_poly.pdbx_strand_id
1 'polypeptide(L)'
;MGSKDEKPVGGGFFSAITSSVRNWGSAMHKSVNGLLGYEGLEVINPDGGTEDAEAEAQRGRWKQEDRDGYWKMMHKYIGSDVTSMVTLPVIIFEPMTMIQKMAELMEYCHLLDLADECEDPYMRLVYASSWAISIYFAYQRTWKPFNPILGETYEMANHGGLTFIAEQVSHHPPMSAAHAENEHFTYDITSKLKTKFLGNSLEIYPVGRTRVKLKKDGVILDLVPPHSKVNNLIFGRTWVDSPGEMIMTNLTTGDKVVLYFQPCGWFGAGRYEVDGYVYSAEEEPKILMTGKWNESMSCQPCDQEGEPLPGTELKEVWRVAATPEKDKFQYTYFAHKINSFDTASKKLLASDSRLRPDRYALEKGDMSKAGAEKSSLEERQRAEKRNREAQGHQFTPRWFNMTSEVTPTPWGDIEVYEYNGRYTEHRARIDSSGSIDETDINTVEFNPWQYGDLSAQ
;
A
#
# COMPACT_ATOMS: atom_id res chain seq x y z
N MET A 1 -31.13 -54.07 31.64
CA MET A 1 -31.03 -53.71 30.21
C MET A 1 -32.10 -52.68 29.92
N GLY A 2 -31.67 -51.43 29.70
CA GLY A 2 -32.57 -50.29 29.48
C GLY A 2 -31.72 -49.07 29.20
N SER A 3 -31.31 -48.94 27.94
CA SER A 3 -30.64 -47.77 27.38
C SER A 3 -31.60 -46.58 27.42
N LYS A 4 -31.17 -45.44 27.97
CA LYS A 4 -31.81 -44.13 27.75
C LYS A 4 -30.95 -43.35 26.77
N ASP A 5 -31.59 -42.94 25.69
CA ASP A 5 -31.05 -42.05 24.66
C ASP A 5 -30.71 -40.67 25.24
N GLU A 6 -29.44 -40.28 25.13
CA GLU A 6 -29.00 -38.89 25.23
C GLU A 6 -29.01 -38.27 23.83
N LYS A 7 -29.74 -37.16 23.68
CA LYS A 7 -29.66 -36.28 22.50
C LYS A 7 -28.32 -35.54 22.51
N PRO A 8 -27.61 -35.43 21.38
CA PRO A 8 -26.52 -34.47 21.30
C PRO A 8 -27.09 -33.06 21.14
N VAL A 9 -26.62 -32.20 22.05
CA VAL A 9 -26.80 -30.75 22.11
C VAL A 9 -26.13 -30.09 20.89
N GLY A 10 -26.72 -28.99 20.43
CA GLY A 10 -26.44 -28.32 19.17
C GLY A 10 -24.97 -27.99 18.91
N GLY A 11 -24.56 -28.21 17.67
CA GLY A 11 -23.27 -27.78 17.15
C GLY A 11 -23.21 -26.26 17.06
N GLY A 12 -22.30 -25.68 17.84
CA GLY A 12 -21.87 -24.29 17.71
C GLY A 12 -21.05 -24.10 16.44
N PHE A 13 -21.20 -22.92 15.84
CA PHE A 13 -20.66 -22.53 14.54
C PHE A 13 -19.11 -22.48 14.51
N PHE A 14 -18.45 -22.61 15.66
CA PHE A 14 -17.00 -22.40 15.80
C PHE A 14 -16.15 -23.59 16.27
N SER A 15 -16.74 -24.78 16.49
CA SER A 15 -15.94 -26.03 16.53
C SER A 15 -15.21 -26.28 15.20
N ALA A 16 -15.56 -25.57 14.13
CA ALA A 16 -14.93 -25.63 12.83
C ALA A 16 -13.64 -24.80 12.71
N ILE A 17 -13.43 -23.77 13.55
CA ILE A 17 -12.27 -22.87 13.39
C ILE A 17 -11.07 -23.32 14.22
N THR A 18 -11.27 -23.84 15.43
CA THR A 18 -10.15 -24.38 16.24
C THR A 18 -9.70 -25.79 15.82
N SER A 19 -10.49 -26.48 14.99
CA SER A 19 -10.09 -27.72 14.29
C SER A 19 -9.47 -27.48 12.91
N SER A 20 -9.42 -26.22 12.43
CA SER A 20 -8.88 -25.85 11.11
C SER A 20 -7.35 -25.69 11.06
N VAL A 21 -6.61 -25.98 12.14
CA VAL A 21 -5.14 -26.10 12.12
C VAL A 21 -4.68 -27.43 11.46
N ARG A 22 -5.58 -28.19 10.82
CA ARG A 22 -5.24 -29.35 9.99
C ARG A 22 -5.78 -29.20 8.57
N ASN A 23 -4.84 -29.14 7.62
CA ASN A 23 -4.98 -29.21 6.16
C ASN A 23 -5.51 -27.96 5.45
N TRP A 24 -4.78 -26.84 5.54
CA TRP A 24 -4.83 -25.80 4.51
C TRP A 24 -3.98 -26.25 3.31
N GLY A 25 -4.62 -26.91 2.34
CA GLY A 25 -4.01 -27.15 1.05
C GLY A 25 -3.91 -25.84 0.27
N SER A 26 -2.70 -25.36 -0.01
CA SER A 26 -2.47 -24.25 -0.95
C SER A 26 -3.09 -24.57 -2.30
N ALA A 27 -3.58 -23.56 -3.04
CA ALA A 27 -4.11 -23.67 -4.40
C ALA A 27 -3.39 -24.77 -5.21
N MET A 28 -4.10 -25.60 -5.98
CA MET A 28 -3.42 -26.54 -6.90
C MET A 28 -2.47 -25.75 -7.81
N HIS A 29 -1.19 -25.81 -7.49
CA HIS A 29 -0.11 -25.26 -8.29
C HIS A 29 0.00 -26.13 -9.54
N LYS A 30 -0.80 -25.81 -10.56
CA LYS A 30 -0.58 -26.41 -11.88
C LYS A 30 0.64 -25.74 -12.48
N SER A 31 1.74 -26.47 -12.54
CA SER A 31 2.93 -26.04 -13.27
C SER A 31 2.65 -26.13 -14.77
N VAL A 32 3.18 -25.19 -15.55
CA VAL A 32 3.17 -25.30 -17.01
C VAL A 32 4.21 -26.36 -17.39
N ASN A 33 3.82 -27.63 -17.44
CA ASN A 33 4.71 -28.72 -17.88
C ASN A 33 4.64 -28.87 -19.41
N GLY A 34 5.76 -28.57 -20.08
CA GLY A 34 6.09 -29.24 -21.35
C GLY A 34 5.79 -28.54 -22.68
N LEU A 35 5.10 -27.39 -22.74
CA LEU A 35 4.76 -26.78 -24.05
C LEU A 35 5.48 -25.46 -24.39
N LEU A 36 5.96 -24.71 -23.40
CA LEU A 36 6.60 -23.38 -23.62
C LEU A 36 8.11 -23.34 -23.31
N GLY A 37 8.73 -24.46 -22.96
CA GLY A 37 10.15 -24.51 -22.59
C GLY A 37 10.49 -23.87 -21.24
N TYR A 38 9.48 -23.63 -20.39
CA TYR A 38 9.63 -22.99 -19.07
C TYR A 38 9.17 -23.95 -17.95
N GLU A 39 9.96 -25.00 -17.71
CA GLU A 39 9.68 -25.98 -16.65
C GLU A 39 9.68 -25.35 -15.26
N GLY A 40 8.70 -25.72 -14.43
CA GLY A 40 8.65 -25.34 -13.01
C GLY A 40 8.03 -23.98 -12.68
N LEU A 41 7.47 -23.24 -13.65
CA LEU A 41 6.74 -22.00 -13.38
C LEU A 41 5.27 -22.26 -13.03
N GLU A 42 4.83 -21.64 -11.94
CA GLU A 42 3.45 -21.67 -11.47
C GLU A 42 2.62 -20.56 -12.14
N VAL A 43 1.45 -20.93 -12.66
CA VAL A 43 0.43 -19.99 -13.16
C VAL A 43 -0.87 -20.28 -12.42
N ILE A 44 -1.39 -19.27 -11.73
CA ILE A 44 -2.57 -19.43 -10.86
C ILE A 44 -3.75 -18.66 -11.45
N ASN A 45 -4.88 -19.33 -11.69
CA ASN A 45 -6.15 -18.65 -11.99
C ASN A 45 -6.83 -18.23 -10.67
N PRO A 46 -6.90 -16.92 -10.36
CA PRO A 46 -7.38 -16.48 -9.07
C PRO A 46 -8.91 -16.50 -8.95
N ASP A 47 -9.63 -16.76 -10.04
CA ASP A 47 -11.11 -16.85 -10.06
C ASP A 47 -11.59 -18.31 -9.96
N GLY A 48 -10.67 -19.28 -9.90
CA GLY A 48 -11.03 -20.69 -9.75
C GLY A 48 -11.77 -21.32 -10.93
N GLY A 49 -11.66 -20.75 -12.12
CA GLY A 49 -12.27 -21.34 -13.33
C GLY A 49 -11.68 -22.72 -13.67
N THR A 50 -12.41 -23.49 -14.48
CA THR A 50 -11.96 -24.78 -15.05
C THR A 50 -10.88 -24.64 -16.13
N GLU A 51 -10.36 -23.43 -16.29
CA GLU A 51 -9.38 -23.11 -17.32
C GLU A 51 -8.08 -23.88 -17.06
N ASP A 52 -7.54 -24.43 -18.14
CA ASP A 52 -6.23 -25.07 -18.07
C ASP A 52 -5.16 -24.01 -17.79
N ALA A 53 -4.13 -24.38 -17.03
CA ALA A 53 -3.02 -23.49 -16.69
C ALA A 53 -2.33 -22.94 -17.96
N GLU A 54 -2.32 -23.72 -19.04
CA GLU A 54 -1.82 -23.31 -20.35
C GLU A 54 -2.65 -22.17 -20.97
N ALA A 55 -3.98 -22.26 -20.89
CA ALA A 55 -4.86 -21.22 -21.40
C ALA A 55 -4.75 -19.94 -20.57
N GLU A 56 -4.66 -20.06 -19.23
CA GLU A 56 -4.44 -18.92 -18.34
C GLU A 56 -3.09 -18.26 -18.64
N ALA A 57 -2.02 -19.03 -18.88
CA ALA A 57 -0.68 -18.51 -19.15
C ALA A 57 -0.60 -17.53 -20.33
N GLN A 58 -1.53 -17.62 -21.28
CA GLN A 58 -1.62 -16.73 -22.46
C GLN A 58 -2.44 -15.46 -22.21
N ARG A 59 -3.10 -15.31 -21.06
CA ARG A 59 -3.96 -14.15 -20.74
C ARG A 59 -3.23 -12.97 -20.10
N GLY A 60 -1.91 -13.03 -20.06
CA GLY A 60 -1.07 -11.96 -19.52
C GLY A 60 -1.04 -10.72 -20.41
N ARG A 61 -0.54 -9.61 -19.84
CA ARG A 61 -0.43 -8.32 -20.54
C ARG A 61 0.69 -8.27 -21.60
N TRP A 62 1.58 -9.25 -21.60
CA TRP A 62 2.75 -9.31 -22.48
C TRP A 62 2.38 -9.96 -23.80
N LYS A 63 2.83 -9.37 -24.92
CA LYS A 63 2.85 -10.10 -26.19
C LYS A 63 3.84 -11.26 -26.09
N GLN A 64 3.62 -12.33 -26.85
CA GLN A 64 4.44 -13.54 -26.76
C GLN A 64 5.95 -13.27 -26.90
N GLU A 65 6.35 -12.48 -27.90
CA GLU A 65 7.74 -12.12 -28.16
C GLU A 65 8.36 -11.32 -26.99
N ASP A 66 7.63 -10.33 -26.48
CA ASP A 66 8.04 -9.50 -25.34
C ASP A 66 8.15 -10.33 -24.06
N ARG A 67 7.23 -11.28 -23.85
CA ARG A 67 7.19 -12.19 -22.70
C ARG A 67 8.45 -13.06 -22.63
N ASP A 68 8.82 -13.68 -23.75
CA ASP A 68 9.99 -14.56 -23.82
C ASP A 68 11.29 -13.76 -23.61
N GLY A 69 11.35 -12.55 -24.17
CA GLY A 69 12.46 -11.61 -23.94
C GLY A 69 12.56 -11.19 -22.47
N TYR A 70 11.44 -10.82 -21.85
CA TYR A 70 11.39 -10.41 -20.45
C TYR A 70 11.74 -11.56 -19.49
N TRP A 71 11.25 -12.78 -19.76
CA TRP A 71 11.65 -13.97 -19.00
C TRP A 71 13.16 -14.24 -19.09
N LYS A 72 13.74 -14.20 -20.30
CA LYS A 72 15.18 -14.34 -20.50
C LYS A 72 15.98 -13.31 -19.72
N MET A 73 15.48 -12.07 -19.58
CA MET A 73 16.10 -11.05 -18.75
C MET A 73 15.98 -11.35 -17.25
N MET A 74 14.80 -11.81 -16.80
CA MET A 74 14.44 -11.88 -15.38
C MET A 74 14.83 -13.19 -14.68
N HIS A 75 14.83 -14.33 -15.36
CA HIS A 75 15.00 -15.66 -14.73
C HIS A 75 16.29 -15.80 -13.90
N LYS A 76 17.37 -15.10 -14.27
CA LYS A 76 18.63 -15.09 -13.52
C LYS A 76 18.56 -14.39 -12.16
N TYR A 77 17.50 -13.63 -11.90
CA TYR A 77 17.28 -12.90 -10.65
C TYR A 77 16.32 -13.62 -9.69
N ILE A 78 15.94 -14.87 -9.96
CA ILE A 78 15.13 -15.67 -9.02
C ILE A 78 15.84 -15.72 -7.67
N GLY A 79 15.09 -15.42 -6.61
CA GLY A 79 15.58 -15.28 -5.23
C GLY A 79 16.14 -13.90 -4.87
N SER A 80 16.29 -12.98 -5.84
CA SER A 80 16.89 -11.65 -5.62
C SER A 80 15.84 -10.56 -5.37
N ASP A 81 16.27 -9.44 -4.81
CA ASP A 81 15.52 -8.17 -4.80
C ASP A 81 15.66 -7.48 -6.15
N VAL A 82 14.63 -7.54 -6.98
CA VAL A 82 14.72 -7.17 -8.40
C VAL A 82 14.46 -5.69 -8.67
N THR A 83 13.79 -4.98 -7.76
CA THR A 83 13.29 -3.62 -8.01
C THR A 83 14.40 -2.58 -8.13
N SER A 84 15.56 -2.84 -7.54
CA SER A 84 16.75 -2.00 -7.61
C SER A 84 17.79 -2.47 -8.63
N MET A 85 17.63 -3.67 -9.20
CA MET A 85 18.62 -4.31 -10.07
C MET A 85 18.29 -4.24 -11.56
N VAL A 86 17.01 -4.02 -11.92
CA VAL A 86 16.55 -4.09 -13.30
C VAL A 86 15.72 -2.87 -13.67
N THR A 87 16.02 -2.30 -14.84
CA THR A 87 15.19 -1.25 -15.42
C THR A 87 13.93 -1.88 -16.02
N LEU A 88 12.79 -1.60 -15.40
CA LEU A 88 11.50 -2.16 -15.80
C LEU A 88 10.86 -1.34 -16.94
N PRO A 89 10.19 -1.99 -17.93
CA PRO A 89 9.55 -1.30 -19.04
C PRO A 89 8.27 -0.58 -18.62
N VAL A 90 7.96 0.56 -19.24
CA VAL A 90 6.82 1.43 -18.86
C VAL A 90 5.46 0.72 -18.95
N ILE A 91 5.31 -0.31 -19.77
CA ILE A 91 4.04 -1.06 -19.95
C ILE A 91 3.48 -1.67 -18.65
N ILE A 92 4.32 -1.90 -17.64
CA ILE A 92 3.87 -2.45 -16.35
C ILE A 92 3.49 -1.37 -15.33
N PHE A 93 3.66 -0.08 -15.67
CA PHE A 93 3.48 1.02 -14.73
C PHE A 93 2.06 1.59 -14.71
N GLU A 94 1.69 2.17 -13.58
CA GLU A 94 0.55 3.08 -13.43
C GLU A 94 1.06 4.53 -13.38
N PRO A 95 0.26 5.53 -13.82
CA PRO A 95 0.65 6.94 -13.82
C PRO A 95 0.59 7.59 -12.42
N MET A 96 1.18 6.92 -11.43
CA MET A 96 1.36 7.38 -10.06
C MET A 96 2.75 7.03 -9.56
N THR A 97 3.28 7.81 -8.62
CA THR A 97 4.51 7.50 -7.89
C THR A 97 4.19 6.78 -6.57
N MET A 98 5.17 6.11 -5.96
CA MET A 98 4.94 5.45 -4.65
C MET A 98 4.44 6.42 -3.58
N ILE A 99 4.90 7.68 -3.58
CA ILE A 99 4.49 8.69 -2.60
C ILE A 99 3.09 9.25 -2.86
N GLN A 100 2.62 9.26 -4.11
CA GLN A 100 1.18 9.46 -4.40
C GLN A 100 0.36 8.27 -3.89
N LYS A 101 0.85 7.04 -4.07
CA LYS A 101 0.19 5.83 -3.58
C LYS A 101 0.10 5.77 -2.05
N MET A 102 1.05 6.39 -1.32
CA MET A 102 0.94 6.59 0.13
C MET A 102 -0.23 7.52 0.51
N ALA A 103 -0.54 8.52 -0.32
CA ALA A 103 -1.64 9.44 -0.06
C ALA A 103 -3.02 8.83 -0.26
N GLU A 104 -3.13 7.71 -1.01
CA GLU A 104 -4.41 7.02 -1.22
C GLU A 104 -5.05 6.50 0.08
N LEU A 105 -4.23 6.24 1.12
CA LEU A 105 -4.73 5.82 2.43
C LEU A 105 -5.56 6.94 3.10
N MET A 106 -5.46 8.17 2.61
CA MET A 106 -6.25 9.29 3.10
C MET A 106 -7.68 9.34 2.51
N GLU A 107 -8.04 8.46 1.57
CA GLU A 107 -9.42 8.40 1.01
C GLU A 107 -10.47 8.22 2.11
N TYR A 108 -10.13 7.43 3.14
CA TYR A 108 -11.01 7.10 4.26
C TYR A 108 -10.50 7.69 5.58
N CYS A 109 -9.81 8.84 5.56
CA CYS A 109 -9.24 9.44 6.76
C CYS A 109 -10.29 9.80 7.84
N HIS A 110 -11.55 10.02 7.45
CA HIS A 110 -12.67 10.25 8.38
C HIS A 110 -12.87 9.12 9.41
N LEU A 111 -12.41 7.90 9.12
CA LEU A 111 -12.41 6.79 10.08
C LEU A 111 -11.48 7.06 11.27
N LEU A 112 -10.38 7.80 11.08
CA LEU A 112 -9.52 8.24 12.18
C LEU A 112 -10.16 9.35 13.02
N ASP A 113 -10.96 10.21 12.39
CA ASP A 113 -11.76 11.22 13.12
C ASP A 113 -12.78 10.51 14.02
N LEU A 114 -13.49 9.50 13.49
CA LEU A 114 -14.39 8.65 14.28
C LEU A 114 -13.65 7.90 15.40
N ALA A 115 -12.42 7.43 15.15
CA ALA A 115 -11.60 6.78 16.17
C ALA A 115 -11.24 7.74 17.31
N ASP A 116 -10.82 8.98 16.99
CA ASP A 116 -10.48 10.01 17.96
C ASP A 116 -11.70 10.43 18.81
N GLU A 117 -12.88 10.52 18.20
CA GLU A 117 -14.12 10.87 18.90
C GLU A 117 -14.69 9.73 19.74
N CYS A 118 -14.36 8.47 19.42
CA CYS A 118 -14.94 7.28 20.05
C CYS A 118 -14.49 7.11 21.51
N GLU A 119 -15.47 6.99 22.41
CA GLU A 119 -15.25 6.77 23.85
C GLU A 119 -14.93 5.31 24.20
N ASP A 120 -15.46 4.36 23.43
CA ASP A 120 -15.16 2.93 23.62
C ASP A 120 -13.78 2.61 23.03
N PRO A 121 -12.80 2.19 23.85
CA PRO A 121 -11.43 1.95 23.40
C PRO A 121 -11.33 0.81 22.37
N TYR A 122 -12.23 -0.17 22.40
CA TYR A 122 -12.22 -1.29 21.46
C TYR A 122 -12.86 -0.88 20.13
N MET A 123 -13.97 -0.13 20.15
CA MET A 123 -14.55 0.44 18.92
C MET A 123 -13.64 1.47 18.25
N ARG A 124 -12.89 2.25 19.03
CA ARG A 124 -11.81 3.11 18.51
C ARG A 124 -10.82 2.33 17.65
N LEU A 125 -10.38 1.17 18.13
CA LEU A 125 -9.49 0.28 17.39
C LEU A 125 -10.14 -0.32 16.13
N VAL A 126 -11.46 -0.60 16.16
CA VAL A 126 -12.22 -1.01 14.96
C VAL A 126 -12.14 0.07 13.88
N TYR A 127 -12.38 1.34 14.22
CA TYR A 127 -12.32 2.43 13.26
C TYR A 127 -10.91 2.64 12.70
N ALA A 128 -9.89 2.66 13.58
CA ALA A 128 -8.51 2.86 13.17
C ALA A 128 -7.98 1.69 12.29
N SER A 129 -8.29 0.44 12.64
CA SER A 129 -7.89 -0.71 11.81
C SER A 129 -8.66 -0.77 10.49
N SER A 130 -9.93 -0.37 10.46
CA SER A 130 -10.70 -0.27 9.21
C SER A 130 -10.12 0.77 8.25
N TRP A 131 -9.61 1.90 8.78
CA TRP A 131 -8.85 2.87 7.99
C TRP A 131 -7.60 2.23 7.38
N ALA A 132 -6.83 1.47 8.17
CA ALA A 132 -5.62 0.79 7.68
C ALA A 132 -5.91 -0.28 6.61
N ILE A 133 -7.03 -1.02 6.71
CA ILE A 133 -7.46 -2.00 5.69
C ILE A 133 -7.85 -1.32 4.39
N SER A 134 -8.39 -0.10 4.45
CA SER A 134 -9.02 0.52 3.28
C SER A 134 -8.09 0.71 2.07
N ILE A 135 -6.77 0.83 2.30
CA ILE A 135 -5.76 0.95 1.24
C ILE A 135 -5.58 -0.33 0.41
N TYR A 136 -5.95 -1.50 0.93
CA TYR A 136 -5.75 -2.76 0.24
C TYR A 136 -6.57 -2.87 -1.05
N PHE A 137 -7.70 -2.14 -1.13
CA PHE A 137 -8.41 -1.96 -2.41
C PHE A 137 -7.52 -1.33 -3.48
N ALA A 138 -6.70 -0.34 -3.15
CA ALA A 138 -5.72 0.27 -4.08
C ALA A 138 -4.50 -0.64 -4.33
N TYR A 139 -4.12 -1.46 -3.35
CA TYR A 139 -2.99 -2.39 -3.49
C TYR A 139 -3.31 -3.62 -4.35
N GLN A 140 -4.59 -3.89 -4.60
CA GLN A 140 -5.02 -4.92 -5.55
C GLN A 140 -4.61 -4.59 -7.01
N ARG A 141 -4.34 -3.31 -7.30
CA ARG A 141 -3.98 -2.84 -8.64
C ARG A 141 -2.70 -3.53 -9.13
N THR A 142 -2.76 -4.07 -10.34
CA THR A 142 -1.71 -4.93 -10.90
C THR A 142 -0.59 -4.15 -11.59
N TRP A 143 -0.54 -2.84 -11.40
CA TRP A 143 0.45 -1.96 -12.04
C TRP A 143 1.44 -1.45 -11.00
N LYS A 144 2.68 -1.29 -11.44
CA LYS A 144 3.76 -0.79 -10.61
C LYS A 144 3.76 0.75 -10.63
N PRO A 145 3.63 1.45 -9.51
CA PRO A 145 3.86 2.89 -9.49
C PRO A 145 5.33 3.22 -9.78
N PHE A 146 5.59 4.44 -10.25
CA PHE A 146 6.92 4.97 -10.44
C PHE A 146 7.67 5.03 -9.10
N ASN A 147 8.94 4.58 -9.11
CA ASN A 147 9.80 4.78 -7.96
C ASN A 147 10.14 6.28 -7.89
N PRO A 148 9.85 6.98 -6.78
CA PRO A 148 10.14 8.40 -6.67
C PRO A 148 11.63 8.69 -6.81
N ILE A 149 11.96 9.85 -7.37
CA ILE A 149 13.34 10.36 -7.43
C ILE A 149 13.72 10.95 -6.07
N LEU A 150 15.00 10.90 -5.68
CA LEU A 150 15.49 11.51 -4.44
C LEU A 150 15.05 12.99 -4.34
N GLY A 151 14.39 13.36 -3.24
CA GLY A 151 13.83 14.71 -3.02
C GLY A 151 12.49 14.98 -3.72
N GLU A 152 11.94 14.04 -4.47
CA GLU A 152 10.58 14.13 -4.99
C GLU A 152 9.58 14.19 -3.84
N THR A 153 8.58 15.05 -3.97
CA THR A 153 7.53 15.27 -2.96
C THR A 153 6.15 14.99 -3.54
N TYR A 154 5.17 14.80 -2.67
CA TYR A 154 3.77 14.88 -3.05
C TYR A 154 2.99 15.62 -1.95
N GLU A 155 2.24 16.64 -2.33
CA GLU A 155 1.38 17.38 -1.43
C GLU A 155 -0.12 17.25 -1.71
N MET A 156 -0.90 17.22 -0.64
CA MET A 156 -2.34 17.41 -0.66
C MET A 156 -2.72 18.31 0.52
N ALA A 157 -3.22 19.51 0.22
CA ALA A 157 -3.68 20.46 1.23
C ALA A 157 -5.21 20.58 1.20
N ASN A 158 -5.82 20.80 2.37
CA ASN A 158 -7.24 21.08 2.55
C ASN A 158 -8.19 19.97 2.03
N HIS A 159 -7.78 18.70 2.11
CA HIS A 159 -8.68 17.58 1.85
C HIS A 159 -9.52 17.31 3.11
N GLY A 160 -10.68 17.96 3.24
CA GLY A 160 -11.53 17.77 4.43
C GLY A 160 -10.83 18.19 5.73
N GLY A 161 -10.04 19.28 5.69
CA GLY A 161 -9.23 19.74 6.83
C GLY A 161 -7.89 19.03 6.98
N LEU A 162 -7.63 17.95 6.22
CA LEU A 162 -6.36 17.23 6.22
C LEU A 162 -5.30 17.94 5.38
N THR A 163 -4.09 18.00 5.92
CA THR A 163 -2.85 18.27 5.18
C THR A 163 -2.02 17.01 5.11
N PHE A 164 -1.49 16.67 3.94
CA PHE A 164 -0.59 15.54 3.70
C PHE A 164 0.63 16.01 2.93
N ILE A 165 1.82 15.53 3.34
CA ILE A 165 3.09 15.71 2.64
C ILE A 165 3.87 14.41 2.66
N ALA A 166 4.42 14.02 1.52
CA ALA A 166 5.37 12.93 1.40
C ALA A 166 6.65 13.39 0.70
N GLU A 167 7.78 12.76 1.02
CA GLU A 167 9.09 13.02 0.42
C GLU A 167 9.87 11.72 0.25
N GLN A 168 10.58 11.58 -0.89
CA GLN A 168 11.57 10.53 -1.07
C GLN A 168 12.87 10.92 -0.35
N VAL A 169 13.02 10.45 0.88
CA VAL A 169 14.11 10.83 1.79
C VAL A 169 15.43 10.10 1.52
N SER A 170 15.40 8.95 0.83
CA SER A 170 16.60 8.19 0.44
C SER A 170 16.38 7.43 -0.88
N HIS A 171 17.46 7.16 -1.62
CA HIS A 171 17.43 6.36 -2.86
C HIS A 171 18.25 5.06 -2.79
N HIS A 172 19.19 4.94 -1.86
CA HIS A 172 19.99 3.73 -1.66
C HIS A 172 20.16 3.41 -0.16
N PRO A 173 19.25 2.61 0.43
CA PRO A 173 18.05 2.03 -0.18
C PRO A 173 16.96 3.09 -0.46
N PRO A 174 16.02 2.83 -1.39
CA PRO A 174 14.86 3.71 -1.60
C PRO A 174 13.99 3.76 -0.34
N MET A 175 13.82 4.95 0.21
CA MET A 175 12.94 5.19 1.36
C MET A 175 12.12 6.44 1.13
N SER A 176 10.85 6.40 1.53
CA SER A 176 9.98 7.56 1.56
C SER A 176 9.44 7.78 2.97
N ALA A 177 9.22 9.04 3.31
CA ALA A 177 8.53 9.44 4.53
C ALA A 177 7.27 10.22 4.16
N ALA A 178 6.22 10.09 4.96
CA ALA A 178 5.02 10.90 4.81
C ALA A 178 4.43 11.28 6.17
N HIS A 179 3.75 12.42 6.17
CA HIS A 179 3.05 12.99 7.31
C HIS A 179 1.67 13.46 6.87
N ALA A 180 0.65 13.18 7.68
CA ALA A 180 -0.67 13.76 7.53
C ALA A 180 -1.19 14.26 8.88
N GLU A 181 -1.93 15.36 8.87
CA GLU A 181 -2.47 15.96 10.09
C GLU A 181 -3.76 16.74 9.80
N ASN A 182 -4.74 16.58 10.70
CA ASN A 182 -5.95 17.40 10.81
C ASN A 182 -6.22 17.72 12.30
N GLU A 183 -7.42 18.17 12.68
CA GLU A 183 -7.74 18.48 14.08
C GLU A 183 -7.77 17.25 15.01
N HIS A 184 -8.00 16.05 14.46
CA HIS A 184 -8.23 14.81 15.21
C HIS A 184 -7.00 13.92 15.33
N PHE A 185 -6.14 13.86 14.30
CA PHE A 185 -5.02 12.93 14.30
C PHE A 185 -3.75 13.47 13.65
N THR A 186 -2.63 12.81 13.95
CA THR A 186 -1.43 12.81 13.10
C THR A 186 -1.15 11.40 12.61
N TYR A 187 -0.66 11.27 11.38
CA TYR A 187 -0.20 10.05 10.75
C TYR A 187 1.25 10.25 10.28
N ASP A 188 2.15 9.38 10.71
CA ASP A 188 3.55 9.39 10.31
C ASP A 188 3.94 8.02 9.77
N ILE A 189 4.60 8.00 8.61
CA ILE A 189 5.18 6.79 8.04
C ILE A 189 6.61 7.05 7.58
N THR A 190 7.50 6.12 7.88
CA THR A 190 8.72 5.90 7.10
C THR A 190 8.68 4.50 6.53
N SER A 191 8.94 4.34 5.23
CA SER A 191 8.81 3.05 4.55
C SER A 191 9.90 2.82 3.52
N LYS A 192 10.39 1.58 3.46
CA LYS A 192 11.13 0.99 2.35
C LYS A 192 10.52 -0.36 1.98
N LEU A 193 10.74 -0.79 0.75
CA LEU A 193 10.29 -2.10 0.28
C LEU A 193 11.49 -3.04 0.17
N LYS A 194 11.31 -4.26 0.67
CA LYS A 194 12.17 -5.39 0.34
C LYS A 194 11.40 -6.31 -0.58
N THR A 195 12.03 -6.78 -1.66
CA THR A 195 11.35 -7.70 -2.58
C THR A 195 12.08 -9.03 -2.75
N LYS A 196 11.34 -10.05 -3.13
CA LYS A 196 11.88 -11.37 -3.47
C LYS A 196 11.18 -11.91 -4.71
N PHE A 197 11.92 -11.98 -5.81
CA PHE A 197 11.40 -12.53 -7.05
C PHE A 197 11.41 -14.06 -7.02
N LEU A 198 10.27 -14.69 -7.29
CA LEU A 198 10.08 -16.14 -7.22
C LEU A 198 9.98 -16.79 -8.61
N GLY A 199 10.29 -16.06 -9.68
CA GLY A 199 10.12 -16.52 -11.06
C GLY A 199 8.87 -15.93 -11.69
N ASN A 200 7.69 -16.53 -11.49
CA ASN A 200 6.45 -15.94 -12.04
C ASN A 200 5.68 -15.06 -11.03
N SER A 201 6.19 -14.93 -9.81
CA SER A 201 5.61 -14.09 -8.76
C SER A 201 6.69 -13.23 -8.07
N LEU A 202 6.26 -12.19 -7.36
CA LEU A 202 7.10 -11.30 -6.55
C LEU A 202 6.47 -11.11 -5.18
N GLU A 203 7.21 -11.43 -4.13
CA GLU A 203 6.86 -11.06 -2.76
C GLU A 203 7.40 -9.67 -2.44
N ILE A 204 6.57 -8.87 -1.79
CA ILE A 204 6.83 -7.48 -1.42
C ILE A 204 6.62 -7.36 0.09
N TYR A 205 7.69 -7.06 0.80
CA TYR A 205 7.68 -6.89 2.25
C TYR A 205 7.76 -5.41 2.61
N PRO A 206 6.73 -4.86 3.28
CA PRO A 206 6.68 -3.46 3.68
C PRO A 206 7.53 -3.24 4.94
N VAL A 207 8.81 -2.87 4.78
CA VAL A 207 9.66 -2.52 5.92
C VAL A 207 9.39 -1.06 6.30
N GLY A 208 8.49 -0.84 7.25
CA GLY A 208 8.10 0.51 7.64
C GLY A 208 7.64 0.65 9.08
N ARG A 209 7.65 1.91 9.54
CA ARG A 209 7.12 2.33 10.82
C ARG A 209 5.96 3.27 10.56
N THR A 210 4.75 2.79 10.83
CA THR A 210 3.50 3.56 10.69
C THR A 210 2.95 3.87 12.08
N ARG A 211 2.71 5.16 12.35
CA ARG A 211 2.25 5.68 13.63
C ARG A 211 1.06 6.58 13.43
N VAL A 212 0.00 6.37 14.19
CA VAL A 212 -1.12 7.30 14.26
C VAL A 212 -1.22 7.81 15.70
N LYS A 213 -1.34 9.13 15.87
CA LYS A 213 -1.66 9.74 17.16
C LYS A 213 -3.07 10.31 17.07
N LEU A 214 -3.99 9.79 17.88
CA LEU A 214 -5.31 10.39 18.08
C LEU A 214 -5.17 11.49 19.14
N LYS A 215 -5.58 12.71 18.81
CA LYS A 215 -5.21 13.93 19.52
C LYS A 215 -6.03 14.16 20.78
N LYS A 216 -7.30 13.76 20.81
CA LYS A 216 -8.21 13.98 21.95
C LYS A 216 -7.63 13.40 23.24
N ASP A 217 -7.24 12.13 23.20
CA ASP A 217 -6.74 11.39 24.37
C ASP A 217 -5.22 11.14 24.31
N GLY A 218 -4.55 11.55 23.22
CA GLY A 218 -3.13 11.30 23.01
C GLY A 218 -2.79 9.83 22.78
N VAL A 219 -3.74 9.02 22.31
CA VAL A 219 -3.55 7.60 22.01
C VAL A 219 -2.56 7.43 20.86
N ILE A 220 -1.62 6.51 21.03
CA ILE A 220 -0.59 6.20 20.03
C ILE A 220 -0.80 4.80 19.48
N LEU A 221 -1.06 4.71 18.17
CA LEU A 221 -1.25 3.45 17.46
C LEU A 221 0.00 3.11 16.62
N ASP A 222 0.34 1.83 16.57
CA ASP A 222 1.36 1.22 15.72
C ASP A 222 0.69 0.30 14.71
N LEU A 223 1.15 0.29 13.46
CA LEU A 223 0.63 -0.60 12.42
C LEU A 223 1.76 -1.44 11.82
N VAL A 224 1.55 -2.76 11.84
CA VAL A 224 2.35 -3.77 11.15
C VAL A 224 1.48 -4.42 10.05
N PRO A 225 1.67 -4.08 8.77
CA PRO A 225 0.85 -4.58 7.66
C PRO A 225 1.32 -5.93 7.10
N PRO A 226 0.46 -6.85 6.60
CA PRO A 226 0.94 -8.06 5.94
C PRO A 226 1.80 -7.74 4.70
N HIS A 227 2.62 -8.72 4.31
CA HIS A 227 3.29 -8.67 3.02
C HIS A 227 2.30 -8.83 1.86
N SER A 228 2.69 -8.39 0.67
CA SER A 228 1.92 -8.58 -0.56
C SER A 228 2.64 -9.52 -1.51
N LYS A 229 1.87 -10.22 -2.36
CA LYS A 229 2.38 -11.08 -3.41
C LYS A 229 1.74 -10.72 -4.74
N VAL A 230 2.57 -10.38 -5.72
CA VAL A 230 2.13 -10.21 -7.11
C VAL A 230 2.33 -11.54 -7.81
N ASN A 231 1.24 -12.16 -8.27
CA ASN A 231 1.23 -13.43 -8.97
C ASN A 231 1.13 -13.22 -10.48
N ASN A 232 1.61 -14.19 -11.26
CA ASN A 232 1.52 -14.19 -12.72
C ASN A 232 2.10 -12.91 -13.36
N LEU A 233 3.33 -12.56 -13.01
CA LEU A 233 4.01 -11.36 -13.50
C LEU A 233 4.32 -11.43 -15.00
N ILE A 234 4.67 -12.63 -15.48
CA ILE A 234 5.19 -12.85 -16.84
C ILE A 234 4.24 -13.74 -17.61
N PHE A 235 3.82 -14.85 -16.99
CA PHE A 235 2.87 -15.81 -17.54
C PHE A 235 1.57 -15.77 -16.75
N GLY A 236 0.45 -15.61 -17.45
CA GLY A 236 -0.86 -15.49 -16.82
C GLY A 236 -1.35 -14.06 -16.62
N ARG A 237 -2.63 -13.91 -16.33
CA ARG A 237 -3.19 -12.62 -15.89
C ARG A 237 -2.62 -12.29 -14.53
N THR A 238 -1.95 -11.14 -14.41
CA THR A 238 -1.38 -10.67 -13.14
C THR A 238 -2.50 -10.40 -12.14
N TRP A 239 -2.26 -10.73 -10.88
CA TRP A 239 -3.14 -10.41 -9.76
C TRP A 239 -2.31 -10.24 -8.48
N VAL A 240 -2.88 -9.55 -7.49
CA VAL A 240 -2.22 -9.27 -6.22
C VAL A 240 -3.00 -9.92 -5.08
N ASP A 241 -2.26 -10.47 -4.13
CA ASP A 241 -2.76 -10.96 -2.85
C ASP A 241 -1.98 -10.32 -1.70
N SER A 242 -2.52 -10.32 -0.49
CA SER A 242 -1.82 -9.81 0.71
C SER A 242 -2.06 -10.69 1.94
N PRO A 243 -1.59 -11.95 1.92
CA PRO A 243 -1.89 -12.90 2.99
C PRO A 243 -1.07 -12.63 4.26
N GLY A 244 -1.64 -13.04 5.39
CA GLY A 244 -1.01 -12.97 6.70
C GLY A 244 -1.70 -11.98 7.63
N GLU A 245 -0.97 -11.53 8.64
CA GLU A 245 -1.53 -10.74 9.73
C GLU A 245 -1.31 -9.25 9.50
N MET A 246 -2.36 -8.46 9.68
CA MET A 246 -2.26 -7.04 9.97
C MET A 246 -2.47 -6.83 11.46
N ILE A 247 -1.51 -6.20 12.13
CA ILE A 247 -1.57 -5.94 13.56
C ILE A 247 -1.57 -4.43 13.78
N MET A 248 -2.58 -3.94 14.51
CA MET A 248 -2.61 -2.56 14.98
C MET A 248 -2.59 -2.55 16.50
N THR A 249 -1.56 -1.99 17.12
CA THR A 249 -1.39 -1.96 18.58
C THR A 249 -1.56 -0.57 19.13
N ASN A 250 -2.40 -0.41 20.16
CA ASN A 250 -2.43 0.78 20.99
C ASN A 250 -1.24 0.73 21.96
N LEU A 251 -0.20 1.51 21.68
CA LEU A 251 1.01 1.58 22.51
C LEU A 251 0.77 2.24 23.87
N THR A 252 -0.36 2.93 24.07
CA THR A 252 -0.72 3.57 25.33
C THR A 252 -1.34 2.59 26.32
N THR A 253 -2.12 1.61 25.84
CA THR A 253 -2.87 0.66 26.70
C THR A 253 -2.41 -0.79 26.57
N GLY A 254 -1.86 -1.18 25.42
CA GLY A 254 -1.55 -2.57 25.08
C GLY A 254 -2.66 -3.31 24.32
N ASP A 255 -3.86 -2.72 24.20
CA ASP A 255 -4.94 -3.28 23.38
C ASP A 255 -4.51 -3.37 21.91
N LYS A 256 -5.02 -4.34 21.16
CA LYS A 256 -4.61 -4.53 19.76
C LYS A 256 -5.70 -5.10 18.89
N VAL A 257 -5.59 -4.88 17.59
CA VAL A 257 -6.35 -5.58 16.56
C VAL A 257 -5.41 -6.52 15.83
N VAL A 258 -5.83 -7.77 15.63
CA VAL A 258 -5.14 -8.73 14.76
C VAL A 258 -6.13 -9.19 13.71
N LEU A 259 -5.85 -8.88 12.44
CA LEU A 259 -6.67 -9.27 11.30
C LEU A 259 -5.91 -10.20 10.37
N TYR A 260 -6.52 -11.32 10.04
CA TYR A 260 -5.97 -12.39 9.22
C TYR A 260 -6.49 -12.27 7.80
N PHE A 261 -5.62 -11.85 6.89
CA PHE A 261 -5.88 -11.81 5.46
C PHE A 261 -5.74 -13.22 4.90
N GLN A 262 -6.86 -13.78 4.45
CA GLN A 262 -6.89 -15.15 3.95
C GLN A 262 -6.17 -15.22 2.59
N PRO A 263 -5.27 -16.20 2.39
CA PRO A 263 -4.65 -16.42 1.10
C PRO A 263 -5.68 -16.91 0.09
N CYS A 264 -5.51 -16.56 -1.17
CA CYS A 264 -6.29 -17.15 -2.25
C CYS A 264 -6.03 -18.68 -2.33
N GLY A 265 -7.02 -19.46 -1.91
CA GLY A 265 -7.02 -20.91 -1.88
C GLY A 265 -7.55 -21.56 -3.17
N TRP A 266 -7.95 -22.83 -3.04
CA TRP A 266 -8.50 -23.60 -4.16
C TRP A 266 -9.75 -22.92 -4.72
N PHE A 267 -9.81 -22.84 -6.04
CA PHE A 267 -10.92 -22.21 -6.76
C PHE A 267 -11.24 -20.76 -6.34
N GLY A 268 -10.25 -20.01 -5.85
CA GLY A 268 -10.44 -18.64 -5.39
C GLY A 268 -11.05 -18.50 -3.99
N ALA A 269 -11.24 -19.61 -3.26
CA ALA A 269 -11.71 -19.58 -1.87
C ALA A 269 -10.79 -18.72 -0.99
N GLY A 270 -11.35 -17.95 -0.04
CA GLY A 270 -10.56 -17.06 0.82
C GLY A 270 -10.09 -15.77 0.15
N ARG A 271 -10.18 -15.65 -1.18
CA ARG A 271 -9.70 -14.45 -1.86
C ARG A 271 -10.48 -13.23 -1.39
N TYR A 272 -9.73 -12.23 -0.95
CA TYR A 272 -10.21 -11.00 -0.34
C TYR A 272 -10.72 -11.09 1.10
N GLU A 273 -10.90 -12.28 1.65
CA GLU A 273 -11.48 -12.47 2.99
C GLU A 273 -10.50 -12.01 4.08
N VAL A 274 -11.04 -11.33 5.09
CA VAL A 274 -10.33 -10.89 6.28
C VAL A 274 -11.21 -11.13 7.49
N ASP A 275 -10.65 -11.79 8.49
CA ASP A 275 -11.30 -12.03 9.77
C ASP A 275 -10.31 -11.82 10.90
N GLY A 276 -10.79 -11.45 12.08
CA GLY A 276 -9.92 -11.28 13.24
C GLY A 276 -10.64 -10.60 14.38
N TYR A 277 -9.89 -10.12 15.36
CA TYR A 277 -10.47 -9.60 16.58
C TYR A 277 -9.73 -8.37 17.08
N VAL A 278 -10.48 -7.55 17.81
CA VAL A 278 -9.93 -6.61 18.78
C VAL A 278 -9.73 -7.35 20.10
N TYR A 279 -8.52 -7.27 20.64
CA TYR A 279 -8.10 -7.86 21.90
C TYR A 279 -7.81 -6.78 22.93
N SER A 280 -8.10 -7.06 24.20
CA SER A 280 -7.55 -6.26 25.30
C SER A 280 -6.06 -6.53 25.50
N ALA A 281 -5.40 -5.71 26.32
CA ALA A 281 -4.02 -5.92 26.74
C ALA A 281 -3.76 -7.28 27.41
N GLU A 282 -4.79 -7.92 27.98
CA GLU A 282 -4.75 -9.26 28.56
C GLU A 282 -4.97 -10.39 27.54
N GLU A 283 -4.97 -10.08 26.23
CA GLU A 283 -5.19 -11.05 25.14
C GLU A 283 -6.61 -11.63 25.09
N GLU A 284 -7.59 -10.95 25.69
CA GLU A 284 -8.99 -11.36 25.62
C GLU A 284 -9.69 -10.74 24.41
N PRO A 285 -10.38 -11.54 23.55
CA PRO A 285 -11.15 -11.00 22.44
C PRO A 285 -12.35 -10.19 22.96
N LYS A 286 -12.64 -9.07 22.29
CA LYS A 286 -13.74 -8.15 22.65
C LYS A 286 -14.69 -7.91 21.48
N ILE A 287 -14.15 -7.80 20.27
CA ILE A 287 -14.94 -7.52 19.06
C ILE A 287 -14.40 -8.39 17.93
N LEU A 288 -15.28 -9.18 17.32
CA LEU A 288 -15.05 -9.85 16.03
C LEU A 288 -15.08 -8.81 14.91
N MET A 289 -14.10 -8.87 14.00
CA MET A 289 -14.08 -8.12 12.75
C MET A 289 -14.02 -9.10 11.59
N THR A 290 -14.86 -8.90 10.58
CA THR A 290 -14.96 -9.77 9.40
C THR A 290 -15.36 -9.00 8.16
N GLY A 291 -14.90 -9.43 7.00
CA GLY A 291 -15.33 -8.87 5.73
C GLY A 291 -14.40 -9.22 4.58
N LYS A 292 -14.38 -8.33 3.59
CA LYS A 292 -13.47 -8.42 2.45
C LYS A 292 -12.76 -7.11 2.23
N TRP A 293 -11.43 -7.15 2.17
CA TRP A 293 -10.60 -5.95 2.03
C TRP A 293 -10.81 -5.20 0.70
N ASN A 294 -11.46 -5.83 -0.28
CA ASN A 294 -11.80 -5.20 -1.55
C ASN A 294 -13.28 -4.74 -1.65
N GLU A 295 -14.09 -4.92 -0.62
CA GLU A 295 -15.53 -4.60 -0.64
C GLU A 295 -15.99 -3.84 0.61
N SER A 296 -15.90 -4.45 1.80
CA SER A 296 -16.40 -3.88 3.06
C SER A 296 -15.93 -4.66 4.28
N MET A 297 -15.89 -4.00 5.44
CA MET A 297 -15.61 -4.59 6.75
C MET A 297 -16.77 -4.35 7.71
N SER A 298 -17.02 -5.33 8.57
CA SER A 298 -18.01 -5.27 9.63
C SER A 298 -17.44 -5.74 10.96
N CYS A 299 -18.10 -5.40 12.05
CA CYS A 299 -17.72 -5.83 13.39
C CYS A 299 -18.92 -6.26 14.24
N GLN A 300 -18.67 -7.10 15.24
CA GLN A 300 -19.68 -7.55 16.20
C GLN A 300 -19.03 -7.83 17.57
N PRO A 301 -19.63 -7.39 18.69
CA PRO A 301 -19.13 -7.77 20.02
C PRO A 301 -19.11 -9.29 20.20
N CYS A 302 -18.05 -9.81 20.84
CA CYS A 302 -17.89 -11.24 21.07
C CYS A 302 -17.59 -11.56 22.54
N ASP A 303 -17.77 -12.82 22.93
CA ASP A 303 -17.33 -13.34 24.23
C ASP A 303 -15.84 -13.71 24.24
N GLN A 304 -15.38 -14.31 25.34
CA GLN A 304 -13.99 -14.74 25.53
C GLN A 304 -13.56 -15.88 24.61
N GLU A 305 -14.49 -16.61 24.01
CA GLU A 305 -14.22 -17.66 23.02
C GLU A 305 -14.17 -17.09 21.59
N GLY A 306 -14.55 -15.82 21.41
CA GLY A 306 -14.66 -15.17 20.10
C GLY A 306 -16.04 -15.32 19.46
N GLU A 307 -17.02 -15.91 20.17
CA GLU A 307 -18.37 -16.07 19.64
C GLU A 307 -19.13 -14.74 19.69
N PRO A 308 -19.88 -14.39 18.64
CA PRO A 308 -20.78 -13.24 18.68
C PRO A 308 -21.75 -13.28 19.87
N LEU A 309 -21.87 -12.17 20.59
CA LEU A 309 -22.75 -12.11 21.76
C LEU A 309 -24.23 -12.27 21.35
N PRO A 310 -25.04 -13.06 22.09
CA PRO A 310 -26.45 -13.26 21.78
C PRO A 310 -27.23 -11.93 21.68
N GLY A 311 -28.01 -11.77 20.61
CA GLY A 311 -28.83 -10.58 20.37
C GLY A 311 -28.09 -9.36 19.82
N THR A 312 -26.80 -9.50 19.50
CA THR A 312 -26.06 -8.48 18.73
C THR A 312 -26.16 -8.76 17.23
N GLU A 313 -25.97 -7.72 16.42
CA GLU A 313 -25.97 -7.82 14.96
C GLU A 313 -24.62 -7.37 14.40
N LEU A 314 -24.27 -7.90 13.24
CA LEU A 314 -23.08 -7.52 12.51
C LEU A 314 -23.25 -6.07 11.98
N LYS A 315 -22.37 -5.16 12.41
CA LYS A 315 -22.40 -3.74 12.04
C LYS A 315 -21.34 -3.46 10.99
N GLU A 316 -21.75 -2.96 9.83
CA GLU A 316 -20.82 -2.45 8.83
C GLU A 316 -20.09 -1.20 9.35
N VAL A 317 -18.76 -1.19 9.22
CA VAL A 317 -17.90 -0.09 9.68
C VAL A 317 -17.18 0.62 8.55
N TRP A 318 -16.97 -0.06 7.42
CA TRP A 318 -16.35 0.51 6.25
C TRP A 318 -16.80 -0.21 4.98
N ARG A 319 -16.90 0.54 3.89
CA ARG A 319 -17.19 0.03 2.55
C ARG A 319 -16.40 0.81 1.53
N VAL A 320 -15.91 0.09 0.52
CA VAL A 320 -15.24 0.68 -0.64
C VAL A 320 -16.21 1.65 -1.35
N ALA A 321 -15.73 2.88 -1.57
CA ALA A 321 -16.45 3.90 -2.30
C ALA A 321 -16.70 3.46 -3.75
N ALA A 322 -17.74 4.01 -4.37
CA ALA A 322 -18.00 3.78 -5.78
C ALA A 322 -16.76 4.12 -6.63
N THR A 323 -16.49 3.32 -7.67
CA THR A 323 -15.35 3.53 -8.57
C THR A 323 -15.82 3.87 -9.98
N PRO A 324 -15.00 4.58 -10.77
CA PRO A 324 -15.27 4.78 -12.19
C PRO A 324 -15.38 3.44 -12.94
N GLU A 325 -16.42 3.31 -13.76
CA GLU A 325 -16.59 2.12 -14.60
C GLU A 325 -15.49 2.01 -15.66
N LYS A 326 -14.92 0.80 -15.81
CA LYS A 326 -13.91 0.47 -16.83
C LYS A 326 -12.67 1.35 -16.79
N ASP A 327 -12.31 1.86 -15.61
CA ASP A 327 -11.04 2.56 -15.43
C ASP A 327 -9.87 1.64 -15.80
N LYS A 328 -8.97 2.14 -16.65
CA LYS A 328 -7.84 1.36 -17.17
C LYS A 328 -6.91 0.86 -16.06
N PHE A 329 -6.68 1.69 -15.05
CA PHE A 329 -5.77 1.39 -13.95
C PHE A 329 -6.52 0.98 -12.68
N GLN A 330 -7.85 0.89 -12.71
CA GLN A 330 -8.69 0.62 -11.53
C GLN A 330 -8.54 1.69 -10.42
N TYR A 331 -8.39 2.95 -10.82
CA TYR A 331 -8.39 4.08 -9.90
C TYR A 331 -9.76 4.33 -9.29
N THR A 332 -9.81 4.65 -8.00
CA THR A 332 -10.99 5.26 -7.35
C THR A 332 -11.17 6.69 -7.86
N TYR A 333 -12.32 7.31 -7.59
CA TYR A 333 -12.47 8.75 -7.85
C TYR A 333 -11.47 9.58 -7.05
N PHE A 334 -11.09 9.12 -5.84
CA PHE A 334 -10.07 9.75 -5.04
C PHE A 334 -8.68 9.62 -5.68
N ALA A 335 -8.30 8.44 -6.20
CA ALA A 335 -7.05 8.25 -6.93
C ALA A 335 -6.93 9.22 -8.13
N HIS A 336 -8.02 9.40 -8.90
CA HIS A 336 -8.07 10.42 -9.96
C HIS A 336 -7.93 11.85 -9.42
N LYS A 337 -8.63 12.15 -8.34
CA LYS A 337 -8.57 13.46 -7.67
C LYS A 337 -7.13 13.80 -7.30
N ILE A 338 -6.45 12.93 -6.56
CA ILE A 338 -5.09 13.18 -6.03
C ILE A 338 -4.03 13.30 -7.13
N ASN A 339 -4.25 12.69 -8.30
CA ASN A 339 -3.36 12.80 -9.45
C ASN A 339 -3.63 14.04 -10.32
N SER A 340 -4.83 14.61 -10.24
CA SER A 340 -5.23 15.77 -11.04
C SER A 340 -4.56 17.07 -10.58
N PHE A 341 -4.20 17.92 -11.55
CA PHE A 341 -3.80 19.30 -11.31
C PHE A 341 -4.95 20.19 -10.82
N ASP A 342 -6.21 19.83 -11.09
CA ASP A 342 -7.38 20.60 -10.66
C ASP A 342 -7.53 20.64 -9.13
N THR A 343 -6.94 19.66 -8.45
CA THR A 343 -6.91 19.60 -6.98
C THR A 343 -5.52 19.76 -6.40
N ALA A 344 -4.56 20.15 -7.22
CA ALA A 344 -3.23 20.48 -6.74
C ALA A 344 -3.29 21.71 -5.83
N SER A 345 -2.42 21.74 -4.82
CA SER A 345 -2.25 22.91 -3.98
C SER A 345 -1.83 24.13 -4.82
N LYS A 346 -2.31 25.32 -4.43
CA LYS A 346 -1.80 26.58 -4.98
C LYS A 346 -0.30 26.70 -4.71
N LYS A 347 0.45 27.20 -5.70
CA LYS A 347 1.93 27.29 -5.67
C LYS A 347 2.57 25.93 -5.36
N LEU A 348 2.24 24.95 -6.20
CA LEU A 348 2.74 23.58 -6.12
C LEU A 348 4.27 23.57 -6.02
N LEU A 349 4.81 22.71 -5.16
CA LEU A 349 6.26 22.49 -5.10
C LEU A 349 6.79 22.01 -6.46
N ALA A 350 7.92 22.56 -6.92
CA ALA A 350 8.59 22.07 -8.13
C ALA A 350 8.98 20.58 -8.04
N SER A 351 9.12 20.06 -6.82
CA SER A 351 9.39 18.66 -6.53
C SER A 351 8.13 17.77 -6.54
N ASP A 352 6.92 18.31 -6.77
CA ASP A 352 5.68 17.55 -6.67
C ASP A 352 5.54 16.49 -7.79
N SER A 353 5.14 15.27 -7.40
CA SER A 353 4.95 14.13 -8.31
C SER A 353 4.00 14.41 -9.49
N ARG A 354 3.04 15.35 -9.36
CA ARG A 354 2.18 15.73 -10.49
C ARG A 354 2.96 16.37 -11.63
N LEU A 355 4.07 17.06 -11.34
CA LEU A 355 4.90 17.68 -12.39
C LEU A 355 5.82 16.66 -13.08
N ARG A 356 5.96 15.45 -12.52
CA ARG A 356 6.90 14.43 -13.00
C ARG A 356 6.58 13.99 -14.46
N PRO A 357 7.51 14.16 -15.42
CA PRO A 357 7.20 14.12 -16.85
C PRO A 357 6.94 12.72 -17.43
N ASP A 358 7.67 11.69 -16.97
CA ASP A 358 7.46 10.29 -17.38
C ASP A 358 6.09 9.77 -16.93
N ARG A 359 5.72 10.08 -15.69
CA ARG A 359 4.39 9.79 -15.12
C ARG A 359 3.29 10.54 -15.87
N TYR A 360 3.47 11.83 -16.16
CA TYR A 360 2.47 12.62 -16.90
C TYR A 360 2.26 12.12 -18.32
N ALA A 361 3.35 11.79 -19.03
CA ALA A 361 3.27 11.23 -20.37
C ALA A 361 2.50 9.90 -20.38
N LEU A 362 2.71 9.05 -19.36
CA LEU A 362 1.97 7.80 -19.21
C LEU A 362 0.47 8.05 -18.96
N GLU A 363 0.13 9.04 -18.14
CA GLU A 363 -1.25 9.46 -17.88
C GLU A 363 -1.97 9.87 -19.16
N LYS A 364 -1.27 10.59 -20.05
CA LYS A 364 -1.78 10.98 -21.38
C LYS A 364 -1.76 9.86 -22.42
N GLY A 365 -1.28 8.66 -22.06
CA GLY A 365 -1.20 7.51 -22.95
C GLY A 365 -0.01 7.52 -23.92
N ASP A 366 0.92 8.47 -23.79
CA ASP A 366 2.12 8.55 -24.61
C ASP A 366 3.24 7.66 -24.04
N MET A 367 3.19 6.38 -24.43
CA MET A 367 4.13 5.35 -23.97
C MET A 367 5.57 5.63 -24.41
N SER A 368 5.75 6.20 -25.61
CA SER A 368 7.09 6.48 -26.14
C SER A 368 7.75 7.62 -25.37
N LYS A 369 7.02 8.72 -25.15
CA LYS A 369 7.51 9.83 -24.34
C LYS A 369 7.73 9.41 -22.89
N ALA A 370 6.82 8.64 -22.30
CA ALA A 370 7.00 8.13 -20.95
C ALA A 370 8.29 7.29 -20.79
N GLY A 371 8.63 6.45 -21.77
CA GLY A 371 9.88 5.69 -21.77
C GLY A 371 11.13 6.57 -21.90
N ALA A 372 11.08 7.57 -22.78
CA ALA A 372 12.19 8.50 -22.99
C ALA A 372 12.45 9.38 -21.75
N GLU A 373 11.39 9.98 -21.20
CA GLU A 373 11.45 10.82 -19.99
C GLU A 373 11.90 10.01 -18.78
N LYS A 374 11.46 8.75 -18.64
CA LYS A 374 11.88 7.87 -17.54
C LYS A 374 13.40 7.64 -17.59
N SER A 375 13.92 7.36 -18.79
CA SER A 375 15.36 7.14 -19.00
C SER A 375 16.16 8.41 -18.71
N SER A 376 15.69 9.56 -19.22
CA SER A 376 16.30 10.87 -18.98
C SER A 376 16.33 11.23 -17.50
N LEU A 377 15.22 11.03 -16.79
CA LEU A 377 15.10 11.37 -15.37
C LEU A 377 16.01 10.49 -14.49
N GLU A 378 16.12 9.19 -14.80
CA GLU A 378 17.07 8.31 -14.12
C GLU A 378 18.53 8.72 -14.37
N GLU A 379 18.86 9.17 -15.58
CA GLU A 379 20.20 9.68 -15.92
C GLU A 379 20.50 11.00 -15.19
N ARG A 380 19.54 11.94 -15.16
CA ARG A 380 19.65 13.18 -14.37
C ARG A 380 19.87 12.89 -12.89
N GLN A 381 19.16 11.93 -12.30
CA GLN A 381 19.37 11.52 -10.91
C GLN A 381 20.78 10.91 -10.69
N ARG A 382 21.27 10.08 -11.62
CA ARG A 382 22.66 9.55 -11.54
C ARG A 382 23.70 10.66 -11.67
N ALA A 383 23.45 11.66 -12.50
CA ALA A 383 24.31 12.83 -12.66
C ALA A 383 24.30 13.70 -11.40
N GLU A 384 23.13 14.01 -10.83
CA GLU A 384 22.98 14.74 -9.57
C GLU A 384 23.80 14.07 -8.46
N LYS A 385 23.63 12.75 -8.27
CA LYS A 385 24.35 12.00 -7.25
C LYS A 385 25.87 12.15 -7.39
N ARG A 386 26.40 11.97 -8.60
CA ARG A 386 27.85 12.13 -8.87
C ARG A 386 28.33 13.54 -8.56
N ASN A 387 27.56 14.55 -8.94
CA ASN A 387 27.93 15.96 -8.75
C ASN A 387 27.90 16.33 -7.25
N ARG A 388 26.86 15.89 -6.54
CA ARG A 388 26.71 16.06 -5.09
C ARG A 388 27.85 15.39 -4.32
N GLU A 389 28.21 14.14 -4.68
CA GLU A 389 29.34 13.41 -4.07
C GLU A 389 30.68 14.08 -4.37
N ALA A 390 30.90 14.55 -5.60
CA ALA A 390 32.13 15.26 -5.99
C ALA A 390 32.33 16.58 -5.22
N GLN A 391 31.24 17.24 -4.82
CA GLN A 391 31.28 18.46 -4.00
C GLN A 391 31.34 18.17 -2.48
N GLY A 392 31.30 16.90 -2.07
CA GLY A 392 31.26 16.52 -0.65
C GLY A 392 29.94 16.88 0.04
N HIS A 393 28.87 17.10 -0.72
CA HIS A 393 27.55 17.42 -0.19
C HIS A 393 26.79 16.15 0.20
N GLN A 394 26.07 16.21 1.32
CA GLN A 394 25.16 15.16 1.76
C GLN A 394 23.72 15.61 1.52
N PHE A 395 22.93 14.78 0.83
CA PHE A 395 21.51 15.04 0.64
C PHE A 395 20.81 15.10 2.01
N THR A 396 19.99 16.14 2.21
CA THR A 396 19.16 16.31 3.41
C THR A 396 17.71 16.52 2.99
N PRO A 397 16.77 15.69 3.47
CA PRO A 397 15.35 15.90 3.15
C PRO A 397 14.87 17.27 3.61
N ARG A 398 13.93 17.86 2.88
CA ARG A 398 13.43 19.22 3.13
C ARG A 398 12.45 19.24 4.30
N TRP A 399 11.54 18.28 4.34
CA TRP A 399 10.36 18.28 5.20
C TRP A 399 10.45 17.29 6.36
N PHE A 400 11.47 16.43 6.34
CA PHE A 400 11.70 15.41 7.36
C PHE A 400 13.14 15.45 7.87
N ASN A 401 13.33 15.12 9.15
CA ASN A 401 14.64 14.95 9.76
C ASN A 401 14.89 13.46 10.01
N MET A 402 16.09 12.98 9.70
CA MET A 402 16.51 11.65 10.15
C MET A 402 16.72 11.68 11.68
N THR A 403 16.11 10.74 12.38
CA THR A 403 16.25 10.59 13.83
C THR A 403 17.36 9.58 14.17
N SER A 404 17.66 9.42 15.47
CA SER A 404 18.49 8.30 15.95
C SER A 404 17.69 7.00 16.16
N GLU A 405 16.37 7.02 15.96
CA GLU A 405 15.50 5.85 16.15
C GLU A 405 15.65 4.87 14.98
N VAL A 406 15.84 3.61 15.33
CA VAL A 406 15.76 2.47 14.40
C VAL A 406 14.68 1.54 14.94
N THR A 407 13.61 1.35 14.16
CA THR A 407 12.49 0.50 14.55
C THR A 407 12.66 -0.89 13.95
N PRO A 408 12.63 -1.97 14.76
CA PRO A 408 12.58 -3.33 14.23
C PRO A 408 11.18 -3.63 13.68
N THR A 409 11.12 -4.29 12.52
CA THR A 409 9.88 -4.81 11.94
C THR A 409 10.01 -6.31 11.66
N PRO A 410 8.92 -7.06 11.41
CA PRO A 410 9.01 -8.46 11.02
C PRO A 410 9.87 -8.73 9.76
N TRP A 411 10.11 -7.71 8.93
CA TRP A 411 10.83 -7.86 7.65
C TRP A 411 12.22 -7.20 7.63
N GLY A 412 12.63 -6.57 8.74
CA GLY A 412 13.92 -5.91 8.93
C GLY A 412 13.82 -4.57 9.65
N ASP A 413 14.97 -3.93 9.86
CA ASP A 413 15.04 -2.67 10.58
C ASP A 413 14.81 -1.46 9.67
N ILE A 414 14.23 -0.40 10.23
CA ILE A 414 13.96 0.86 9.53
C ILE A 414 14.45 2.07 10.34
N GLU A 415 15.24 2.92 9.70
CA GLU A 415 15.62 4.24 10.21
C GLU A 415 14.41 5.18 10.14
N VAL A 416 14.10 5.89 11.23
CA VAL A 416 12.88 6.73 11.30
C VAL A 416 13.18 8.16 10.89
N TYR A 417 12.34 8.70 10.01
CA TYR A 417 12.31 10.11 9.62
C TYR A 417 11.08 10.78 10.23
N GLU A 418 11.31 11.86 10.98
CA GLU A 418 10.25 12.63 11.63
C GLU A 418 9.90 13.88 10.83
N TYR A 419 8.62 14.24 10.80
CA TYR A 419 8.18 15.49 10.19
C TYR A 419 8.70 16.70 10.97
N ASN A 420 9.26 17.68 10.27
CA ASN A 420 9.95 18.82 10.89
C ASN A 420 9.11 20.10 11.00
N GLY A 421 7.83 20.08 10.64
CA GLY A 421 6.90 21.22 10.73
C GLY A 421 7.08 22.30 9.66
N ARG A 422 8.19 22.29 8.89
CA ARG A 422 8.52 23.37 7.94
C ARG A 422 7.54 23.47 6.77
N TYR A 423 6.89 22.37 6.40
CA TYR A 423 5.90 22.38 5.34
C TYR A 423 4.61 23.10 5.79
N THR A 424 4.19 22.92 7.04
CA THR A 424 3.06 23.64 7.64
C THR A 424 3.34 25.14 7.67
N GLU A 425 4.55 25.54 8.09
CA GLU A 425 4.98 26.95 8.03
C GLU A 425 4.98 27.48 6.59
N HIS A 426 5.46 26.68 5.63
CA HIS A 426 5.46 27.03 4.22
C HIS A 426 4.04 27.28 3.69
N ARG A 427 3.09 26.39 4.00
CA ARG A 427 1.67 26.56 3.63
C ARG A 427 1.04 27.78 4.28
N ALA A 428 1.27 28.02 5.57
CA ALA A 428 0.77 29.20 6.26
C ALA A 428 1.28 30.52 5.63
N ARG A 429 2.56 30.55 5.18
CA ARG A 429 3.12 31.70 4.45
C ARG A 429 2.46 31.90 3.09
N ILE A 430 2.16 30.81 2.37
CA ILE A 430 1.45 30.91 1.07
C ILE A 430 0.04 31.46 1.29
N ASP A 431 -0.71 30.91 2.25
CA ASP A 431 -2.10 31.26 2.48
C ASP A 431 -2.24 32.70 3.01
N SER A 432 -1.28 33.17 3.82
CA SER A 432 -1.21 34.56 4.30
C SER A 432 -0.72 35.56 3.25
N SER A 433 0.02 35.12 2.22
CA SER A 433 0.61 36.02 1.23
C SER A 433 -0.41 36.73 0.32
N GLY A 434 -1.67 36.32 0.31
CA GLY A 434 -2.77 36.98 -0.42
C GLY A 434 -2.59 37.11 -1.94
N SER A 435 -1.47 36.62 -2.50
CA SER A 435 -1.16 36.74 -3.91
C SER A 435 -2.07 35.80 -4.71
N ILE A 436 -2.98 36.40 -5.48
CA ILE A 436 -3.78 35.74 -6.53
C ILE A 436 -2.91 35.57 -7.80
N ASP A 437 -1.59 35.41 -7.66
CA ASP A 437 -0.78 35.03 -8.80
C ASP A 437 -1.08 33.56 -9.08
N GLU A 438 -2.01 33.34 -10.00
CA GLU A 438 -2.19 32.08 -10.71
C GLU A 438 -0.85 31.75 -11.37
N THR A 439 0.02 31.10 -10.61
CA THR A 439 1.23 30.51 -11.17
C THR A 439 0.72 29.45 -12.15
N ASP A 440 0.89 29.69 -13.45
CA ASP A 440 0.49 28.73 -14.46
C ASP A 440 1.30 27.46 -14.20
N ILE A 441 0.63 26.40 -13.73
CA ILE A 441 1.27 25.15 -13.34
C ILE A 441 2.02 24.54 -14.54
N ASN A 442 1.59 24.86 -15.78
CA ASN A 442 2.27 24.45 -17.00
C ASN A 442 3.67 25.06 -17.17
N THR A 443 4.03 26.09 -16.39
CA THR A 443 5.35 26.74 -16.40
C THR A 443 6.31 26.24 -15.33
N VAL A 444 5.83 25.43 -14.37
CA VAL A 444 6.67 24.90 -13.30
C VAL A 444 7.38 23.64 -13.80
N GLU A 445 8.70 23.73 -14.00
CA GLU A 445 9.51 22.56 -14.31
C GLU A 445 9.65 21.66 -13.08
N PHE A 446 9.52 20.34 -13.28
CA PHE A 446 9.79 19.35 -12.25
C PHE A 446 11.26 19.39 -11.82
N ASN A 447 11.51 19.80 -10.58
CA ASN A 447 12.84 19.86 -9.98
C ASN A 447 12.81 19.34 -8.53
N PRO A 448 13.13 18.05 -8.31
CA PRO A 448 13.17 17.44 -6.98
C PRO A 448 14.46 17.75 -6.20
N TRP A 449 15.49 18.28 -6.85
CA TRP A 449 16.82 18.44 -6.24
C TRP A 449 17.00 19.81 -5.61
N GLN A 450 17.69 19.84 -4.48
CA GLN A 450 18.00 21.07 -3.74
C GLN A 450 19.30 21.73 -4.19
N TYR A 451 20.15 20.98 -4.89
CA TYR A 451 21.40 21.45 -5.46
C TYR A 451 21.12 21.90 -6.90
N GLY A 452 21.70 23.03 -7.30
CA GLY A 452 21.23 23.88 -8.40
C GLY A 452 20.87 23.18 -9.71
N ASP A 453 20.06 23.88 -10.50
CA ASP A 453 19.47 23.41 -11.76
C ASP A 453 20.51 22.83 -12.72
N LEU A 454 20.45 21.52 -12.97
CA LEU A 454 21.35 20.80 -13.89
C LEU A 454 21.17 21.24 -15.35
N SER A 455 20.10 21.98 -15.66
CA SER A 455 19.88 22.58 -16.99
C SER A 455 20.73 23.84 -17.23
N ALA A 456 21.36 24.39 -16.19
CA ALA A 456 22.10 25.65 -16.23
C ALA A 456 23.64 25.51 -16.15
N GLN A 457 24.20 24.29 -16.35
CA GLN A 457 25.65 24.05 -16.40
C GLN A 457 26.12 23.55 -17.76
#